data_AF-A0A2S2NN19-F1
#
_entry.id   AF-A0A2S2NN19-F1
#
_cell.length_a   1.000
_cell.length_b   1.000
_cell.length_c   1.000
_cell.angle_alpha   90.00
_cell.angle_beta   90.00
_cell.angle_gamma   90.00
#
_symmetry.space_group_name_H-M   'P 1'
#
loop_
_entity.id
_entity.type
_entity.pdbx_description
1 polymer ?
#
loop_
_entity_poly.entity_id
_entity_poly.type
_entity_poly.pdbx_seq_one_letter_code
_entity_poly.pdbx_strand_id
1 'polypeptide(L)'
;NLITPGFEKFKETAKHFFTEDMQLVSRKVVYPYEYTDSRDKLEETNLPEKSDSYSTLTESNIDDNEYKHAKTVWNHFKCKNLGEYSDPYLKIDVLLLADVFGNFRDMCVSAYNLDPVFYCTAPGF
;
A
#
# COMPACT_ATOMS: atom_id res chain seq x y z
N ASN A 1 14.57 6.12 -1.19
CA ASN A 1 13.52 6.97 -0.59
C ASN A 1 12.58 7.44 -1.69
N LEU A 2 11.31 7.00 -1.67
CA LEU A 2 10.28 7.33 -2.67
C LEU A 2 9.77 8.78 -2.53
N ILE A 3 10.24 9.49 -1.50
CA ILE A 3 9.97 10.90 -1.24
C ILE A 3 10.75 11.74 -2.27
N THR A 4 10.24 11.79 -3.49
CA THR A 4 10.67 12.74 -4.53
C THR A 4 9.46 13.57 -4.96
N PRO A 5 9.62 14.90 -5.11
CA PRO A 5 8.56 15.71 -5.69
C PRO A 5 8.22 15.19 -7.10
N GLY A 6 6.93 15.14 -7.46
CA GLY A 6 6.50 14.87 -8.85
C GLY A 6 6.18 13.42 -9.22
N PHE A 7 6.11 12.48 -8.26
CA PHE A 7 5.72 11.08 -8.47
C PHE A 7 6.58 10.27 -9.47
N GLU A 8 7.76 10.75 -9.87
CA GLU A 8 8.61 10.11 -10.89
C GLU A 8 9.05 8.68 -10.53
N LYS A 9 9.09 8.38 -9.22
CA LYS A 9 9.44 7.07 -8.69
C LYS A 9 8.25 6.10 -8.62
N PHE A 10 7.05 6.54 -8.97
CA PHE A 10 5.83 5.73 -8.94
C PHE A 10 5.42 5.31 -10.36
N LYS A 11 6.36 4.71 -11.09
CA LYS A 11 6.23 4.35 -12.52
C LYS A 11 5.11 3.34 -12.75
N GLU A 12 5.00 2.33 -11.90
CA GLU A 12 3.99 1.29 -12.00
C GLU A 12 2.64 1.81 -11.48
N THR A 13 2.61 2.48 -10.33
CA THR A 13 1.38 3.07 -9.80
C THR A 13 0.72 4.02 -10.80
N ALA A 14 1.51 4.87 -11.49
CA ALA A 14 1.01 5.82 -12.49
C ALA A 14 0.41 5.17 -13.75
N LYS A 15 0.69 3.89 -14.03
CA LYS A 15 0.07 3.16 -15.15
C LYS A 15 -1.34 2.69 -14.83
N HIS A 16 -1.68 2.58 -13.55
CA HIS A 16 -2.89 1.91 -13.08
C HIS A 16 -3.90 2.83 -12.40
N PHE A 17 -3.54 4.10 -12.20
CA PHE A 17 -4.35 5.14 -11.57
C PHE A 17 -4.29 6.44 -12.37
N PHE A 18 -5.32 7.28 -12.23
CA PHE A 18 -5.32 8.60 -12.86
C PHE A 18 -4.39 9.55 -12.12
N THR A 19 -3.91 10.59 -12.82
CA THR A 19 -3.04 11.61 -12.22
C THR A 19 -3.67 12.27 -10.97
N GLU A 20 -4.99 12.41 -10.97
CA GLU A 20 -5.77 12.96 -9.85
C GLU A 20 -5.71 12.06 -8.60
N ASP A 21 -5.59 10.75 -8.79
CA ASP A 21 -5.52 9.77 -7.70
C ASP A 21 -4.12 9.69 -7.10
N MET A 22 -3.08 10.18 -7.79
CA MET A 22 -1.68 9.94 -7.42
C MET A 22 -1.34 10.41 -6.01
N GLN A 23 -1.91 11.52 -5.55
CA GLN A 23 -1.69 12.00 -4.17
C GLN A 23 -2.23 11.03 -3.11
N LEU A 24 -3.28 10.27 -3.46
CA LEU A 24 -3.92 9.29 -2.60
C LEU A 24 -3.17 7.95 -2.64
N VAL A 25 -2.79 7.49 -3.84
CA VAL A 25 -2.25 6.14 -4.06
C VAL A 25 -0.73 6.05 -3.92
N SER A 26 -0.01 7.17 -3.85
CA SER A 26 1.45 7.19 -3.70
C SER A 26 1.93 7.04 -2.25
N ARG A 27 1.03 6.70 -1.32
CA ARG A 27 1.36 6.49 0.09
C ARG A 27 0.62 5.27 0.63
N LYS A 28 1.17 4.69 1.68
CA LYS A 28 0.62 3.47 2.29
C LYS A 28 -0.81 3.71 2.78
N VAL A 29 -1.70 2.80 2.41
CA VAL A 29 -3.08 2.72 2.90
C VAL A 29 -3.14 1.69 4.02
N VAL A 30 -4.05 1.88 4.99
CA VAL A 30 -4.24 0.95 6.11
C VAL A 30 -5.41 0.02 5.82
N TYR A 31 -5.23 -1.25 6.19
CA TYR A 31 -6.27 -2.28 6.17
C TYR A 31 -6.32 -3.03 7.51
N PRO A 32 -7.51 -3.22 8.11
CA PRO A 32 -7.65 -3.85 9.43
C PRO A 32 -7.71 -5.38 9.30
N TYR A 33 -6.53 -6.00 9.13
CA TYR A 33 -6.41 -7.45 8.92
C TYR A 33 -6.95 -8.29 10.09
N GLU A 34 -6.63 -7.91 11.32
CA GLU A 34 -7.06 -8.65 12.52
C GLU A 34 -8.57 -8.55 12.75
N TYR A 35 -9.18 -7.44 12.31
CA TYR A 35 -10.62 -7.26 12.35
C TYR A 35 -11.35 -8.10 11.29
N THR A 36 -10.73 -8.27 10.11
CA THR A 36 -11.34 -8.94 8.97
C THR A 36 -11.06 -10.45 9.03
N ASP A 37 -11.52 -11.09 10.11
CA ASP A 37 -11.26 -12.49 10.45
C ASP A 37 -12.23 -13.49 9.79
N SER A 38 -13.29 -12.99 9.16
CA SER A 38 -14.39 -13.78 8.63
C SER A 38 -14.98 -13.14 7.39
N ARG A 39 -15.65 -13.95 6.56
CA ARG A 39 -16.24 -13.48 5.30
C ARG A 39 -17.37 -12.47 5.54
N ASP A 40 -18.10 -12.63 6.64
CA ASP A 40 -19.20 -11.73 7.00
C ASP A 40 -18.71 -10.29 7.24
N LYS A 41 -17.46 -10.12 7.70
CA LYS A 41 -16.83 -8.80 7.84
C LYS A 41 -16.68 -8.07 6.51
N LEU A 42 -16.47 -8.77 5.41
CA LEU A 42 -16.33 -8.14 4.10
C LEU A 42 -17.62 -7.46 3.63
N GLU A 43 -18.77 -7.87 4.15
CA GLU A 43 -20.08 -7.27 3.84
C GLU A 43 -20.41 -6.04 4.71
N GLU A 44 -19.59 -5.74 5.73
CA GLU A 44 -19.82 -4.57 6.58
C GLU A 44 -19.67 -3.27 5.79
N THR A 45 -20.65 -2.39 5.93
CA THR A 45 -20.79 -1.20 5.09
C THR A 45 -20.06 0.03 5.61
N ASN A 46 -19.29 -0.13 6.69
CA ASN A 46 -18.54 0.95 7.32
C ASN A 46 -17.09 0.51 7.49
N LEU A 47 -16.18 1.47 7.37
CA LEU A 47 -14.80 1.24 7.80
C LEU A 47 -14.80 1.02 9.33
N PRO A 48 -14.09 0.01 9.84
CA PRO A 48 -13.98 -0.25 11.28
C PRO A 48 -13.55 0.99 12.07
N GLU A 49 -13.85 1.01 13.36
CA GLU A 49 -13.37 2.10 14.21
C GLU A 49 -11.84 2.06 14.32
N LYS A 50 -11.25 3.21 14.62
CA LYS A 50 -9.80 3.31 14.79
C LYS A 50 -9.28 2.35 15.86
N SER A 51 -10.04 2.15 16.93
CA SER A 51 -9.74 1.21 18.03
C SER A 51 -9.73 -0.25 17.60
N ASP A 52 -10.45 -0.58 16.51
CA ASP A 52 -10.54 -1.93 15.97
C ASP A 52 -9.37 -2.25 15.01
N SER A 53 -8.50 -1.26 14.76
CA SER A 53 -7.33 -1.38 13.90
C SER A 53 -6.04 -1.52 14.72
N TYR A 54 -6.09 -2.37 15.76
CA TYR A 54 -4.90 -2.77 16.49
C TYR A 54 -4.06 -3.72 15.63
N SER A 55 -2.75 -3.50 15.60
CA SER A 55 -1.80 -4.36 14.90
C SER A 55 -0.91 -5.03 15.93
N THR A 56 -1.12 -6.34 16.13
CA THR A 56 -0.31 -7.22 16.96
C THR A 56 1.14 -7.27 16.45
N LEU A 57 1.37 -7.07 15.15
CA LEU A 57 2.73 -7.01 14.57
C LEU A 57 3.53 -5.79 15.07
N THR A 58 2.86 -4.67 15.31
CA THR A 58 3.50 -3.40 15.75
C THR A 58 3.19 -3.06 17.21
N GLU A 59 2.41 -3.91 17.89
CA GLU A 59 1.83 -3.72 19.21
C GLU A 59 1.18 -2.35 19.41
N SER A 60 0.62 -1.78 18.34
CA SER A 60 0.15 -0.40 18.30
C SER A 60 -1.14 -0.23 17.51
N ASN A 61 -1.90 0.79 17.88
CA ASN A 61 -3.01 1.27 17.06
C ASN A 61 -2.48 2.17 15.95
N ILE A 62 -3.24 2.24 14.86
CA ILE A 62 -3.01 3.20 13.78
C ILE A 62 -3.10 4.64 14.29
N ASP A 63 -2.39 5.57 13.64
CA ASP A 63 -2.49 6.98 13.99
C ASP A 63 -3.75 7.66 13.38
N ASP A 64 -4.04 8.90 13.80
CA ASP A 64 -5.20 9.64 13.29
C ASP A 64 -5.09 10.00 11.80
N ASN A 65 -3.87 10.23 11.31
CA ASN A 65 -3.61 10.59 9.92
C ASN A 65 -3.78 9.38 9.00
N GLU A 66 -3.33 8.21 9.42
CA GLU A 66 -3.51 6.92 8.77
C GLU A 66 -5.00 6.57 8.68
N TYR A 67 -5.74 6.71 9.78
CA TYR A 67 -7.18 6.47 9.77
C TYR A 67 -7.93 7.48 8.89
N LYS A 68 -7.56 8.77 8.96
CA LYS A 68 -8.11 9.79 8.07
C LYS A 68 -7.81 9.47 6.60
N HIS A 69 -6.62 8.98 6.30
CA HIS A 69 -6.27 8.56 4.95
C HIS A 69 -7.12 7.40 4.46
N ALA A 70 -7.30 6.35 5.28
CA ALA A 70 -8.15 5.21 4.96
C ALA A 70 -9.59 5.66 4.65
N LYS A 71 -10.14 6.60 5.44
CA LYS A 71 -11.44 7.23 5.14
C LYS A 71 -11.46 7.99 3.83
N THR A 72 -10.41 8.75 3.51
CA THR A 72 -10.32 9.44 2.22
C THR A 72 -10.33 8.42 1.07
N VAL A 73 -9.56 7.34 1.18
CA VAL A 73 -9.50 6.26 0.16
C VAL A 73 -10.86 5.62 -0.02
N TRP A 74 -11.49 5.20 1.09
CA TRP A 74 -12.83 4.62 1.10
C TRP A 74 -13.84 5.48 0.36
N ASN A 75 -13.88 6.78 0.69
CA ASN A 75 -14.82 7.72 0.08
C ASN A 75 -14.50 8.02 -1.38
N HIS A 76 -13.21 8.14 -1.72
CA HIS A 76 -12.74 8.45 -3.07
C HIS A 76 -13.11 7.34 -4.06
N PHE A 77 -12.87 6.08 -3.68
CA PHE A 77 -13.22 4.91 -4.49
C PHE A 77 -14.69 4.49 -4.32
N LYS A 78 -15.48 5.21 -3.52
CA LYS A 78 -16.90 4.97 -3.27
C LYS A 78 -17.19 3.53 -2.79
N CYS A 79 -16.30 3.00 -1.95
CA CYS A 79 -16.43 1.68 -1.37
C CYS A 79 -17.71 1.60 -0.55
N LYS A 80 -18.50 0.54 -0.76
CA LYS A 80 -19.75 0.29 -0.04
C LYS A 80 -19.58 -0.66 1.11
N ASN A 81 -18.57 -1.54 1.05
CA ASN A 81 -18.26 -2.51 2.09
C ASN A 81 -16.75 -2.79 2.18
N LEU A 82 -16.33 -3.50 3.24
CA LEU A 82 -14.93 -3.85 3.47
C LEU A 82 -14.32 -4.70 2.35
N GLY A 83 -15.13 -5.52 1.67
CA GLY A 83 -14.73 -6.25 0.48
C GLY A 83 -14.32 -5.32 -0.66
N GLU A 84 -15.17 -4.37 -1.04
CA GLU A 84 -14.89 -3.37 -2.07
C GLU A 84 -13.72 -2.44 -1.69
N TYR A 85 -13.44 -2.26 -0.39
CA TYR A 85 -12.27 -1.51 0.08
C TYR A 85 -10.97 -2.32 0.01
N SER A 86 -11.04 -3.66 0.11
CA SER A 86 -9.88 -4.53 0.01
C SER A 86 -9.23 -4.47 -1.38
N ASP A 87 -10.02 -4.30 -2.43
CA ASP A 87 -9.55 -4.20 -3.83
C ASP A 87 -8.60 -3.02 -4.07
N PRO A 88 -8.99 -1.74 -3.83
CA PRO A 88 -8.08 -0.61 -4.00
C PRO A 88 -6.91 -0.69 -3.01
N TYR A 89 -7.12 -1.15 -1.78
CA TYR A 89 -6.03 -1.33 -0.82
C TYR A 89 -4.95 -2.28 -1.35
N LEU A 90 -5.32 -3.51 -1.74
CA LEU A 90 -4.39 -4.52 -2.26
C LEU A 90 -3.69 -4.04 -3.52
N LYS A 91 -4.44 -3.40 -4.43
CA LYS A 91 -3.89 -2.84 -5.65
C LYS A 91 -2.83 -1.77 -5.35
N ILE A 92 -3.11 -0.85 -4.43
CA ILE A 92 -2.16 0.18 -4.02
C ILE A 92 -0.92 -0.44 -3.37
N ASP A 93 -1.09 -1.37 -2.44
CA ASP A 93 0.01 -2.02 -1.72
C ASP A 93 0.98 -2.73 -2.68
N VAL A 94 0.44 -3.54 -3.60
CA VAL A 94 1.24 -4.26 -4.61
C VAL A 94 1.96 -3.31 -5.55
N LEU A 95 1.30 -2.25 -6.02
CA LEU A 95 1.91 -1.29 -6.94
C LEU A 95 3.02 -0.46 -6.27
N LEU A 96 2.82 -0.08 -5.01
CA LEU A 96 3.86 0.58 -4.22
C LEU A 96 5.07 -0.33 -4.03
N LEU A 97 4.87 -1.62 -3.73
CA LEU A 97 5.97 -2.59 -3.63
C LEU A 97 6.69 -2.77 -4.97
N ALA A 98 5.95 -2.82 -6.08
CA ALA A 98 6.52 -2.90 -7.42
C ALA A 98 7.38 -1.66 -7.73
N ASP A 99 6.90 -0.46 -7.37
CA ASP A 99 7.66 0.77 -7.50
C ASP A 99 8.91 0.78 -6.63
N VAL A 100 8.82 0.38 -5.36
CA VAL A 100 10.00 0.23 -4.48
C VAL A 100 11.04 -0.69 -5.12
N PHE A 101 10.61 -1.86 -5.61
CA PHE A 101 11.52 -2.84 -6.19
C PHE A 101 12.11 -2.36 -7.52
N GLY A 102 11.32 -1.73 -8.39
CA GLY A 102 11.79 -1.14 -9.63
C GLY A 102 12.86 -0.08 -9.40
N ASN A 103 12.64 0.84 -8.44
CA ASN A 103 13.64 1.84 -8.07
C ASN A 103 14.89 1.22 -7.42
N PHE A 104 14.73 0.15 -6.65
CA PHE A 104 15.87 -0.59 -6.09
C PHE A 104 16.70 -1.25 -7.18
N ARG A 105 16.08 -1.87 -8.19
CA ARG A 105 16.76 -2.44 -9.35
C ARG A 105 17.54 -1.37 -10.13
N ASP A 106 16.90 -0.23 -10.44
CA ASP A 106 17.55 0.91 -11.10
C ASP A 106 18.77 1.39 -10.29
N MET A 107 18.64 1.47 -8.96
CA MET A 107 19.75 1.81 -8.07
C MET A 107 20.89 0.79 -8.15
N CYS A 108 20.61 -0.52 -8.05
CA CYS A 108 21.63 -1.55 -8.11
C CYS A 108 22.39 -1.56 -9.44
N VAL A 109 21.67 -1.39 -10.55
CA VAL A 109 22.28 -1.28 -11.88
C VAL A 109 23.17 -0.04 -11.95
N SER A 110 22.71 1.11 -11.45
CA SER A 110 23.50 2.34 -11.48
C SER A 110 24.74 2.32 -10.58
N ALA A 111 24.64 1.71 -9.39
CA ALA A 111 25.69 1.74 -8.37
C ALA A 111 26.70 0.59 -8.52
N TYR A 112 26.25 -0.58 -8.95
CA TYR A 112 27.06 -1.80 -8.99
C TYR A 112 27.18 -2.41 -10.38
N ASN A 113 26.44 -1.90 -11.38
CA ASN A 113 26.33 -2.51 -12.71
C ASN A 113 25.84 -3.97 -12.64
N LEU A 114 25.05 -4.28 -11.60
CA LEU A 114 24.46 -5.59 -11.32
C LEU A 114 22.94 -5.45 -11.28
N ASP A 115 22.27 -6.43 -11.89
CA ASP A 115 20.81 -6.52 -11.84
C ASP A 115 20.39 -7.56 -10.79
N PRO A 116 19.81 -7.16 -9.65
CA PRO A 116 19.48 -8.04 -8.53
C PRO A 116 18.54 -9.19 -8.89
N VAL A 117 17.81 -9.11 -10.01
CA VAL A 117 16.91 -10.18 -10.47
C VAL A 117 17.70 -11.38 -11.03
N PHE A 118 18.95 -11.17 -11.48
CA PHE A 118 19.80 -12.21 -12.06
C PHE A 118 20.84 -12.77 -11.09
N TYR A 119 20.83 -12.34 -9.82
CA TYR A 119 21.75 -12.81 -8.80
C TYR A 119 20.98 -13.24 -7.55
N CYS A 120 20.99 -14.55 -7.24
CA CYS A 120 20.72 -14.99 -5.89
C CYS A 120 21.94 -14.67 -5.04
N THR A 121 21.87 -13.67 -4.16
CA THR A 121 22.86 -13.52 -3.09
C THR A 121 22.49 -14.47 -1.95
N ALA A 122 23.49 -15.15 -1.38
CA ALA A 122 23.32 -15.93 -0.16
C ALA A 122 23.08 -14.97 1.03
N PRO A 123 22.22 -15.35 1.99
CA PRO A 123 22.71 -16.16 3.11
C PRO A 123 21.89 -17.44 3.20
N GLY A 124 22.32 -18.49 2.49
CA GLY A 124 21.70 -19.80 2.57
C GLY A 124 22.28 -20.61 3.73
N PHE A 125 22.06 -20.18 4.97
CA PHE A 125 22.20 -21.00 6.18
C PHE A 125 21.08 -20.61 7.16
#